data_AF-A0AA96GAT2-F1
#
_entry.id   AF-A0AA96GAT2-F1
#
_cell.length_a   1.000
_cell.length_b   1.000
_cell.length_c   1.000
_cell.angle_alpha   90.00
_cell.angle_beta   90.00
_cell.angle_gamma   90.00
#
_symmetry.space_group_name_H-M   'P 1'
#
loop_
_entity.id
_entity.type
_entity.pdbx_description
1 polymer ?
#
loop_
_entity_poly.entity_id
_entity_poly.type
_entity_poly.pdbx_seq_one_letter_code
_entity_poly.pdbx_strand_id
1 'polypeptide(L)'
;MLTRKDDTEGTWYPVAIKQLECLIQKVIYPGRGYRNLYALRKNLAYNLQYIEFLHLCLEDLKISSVIKTQIWKNFIMVGCGIIESLVHFLLIAEGFHKTIDWELVDIAPGNQKNMDGEVRKIDSHIYGKLSSPRPEKMTFDAMLKKAENKCLLGNNHSVYSKLKILRILRNRIHLQEIGNPTDTDWNAVNETDFYEMRAVIYTIFTGSIFKPSHEEKKFFEYLKTNA
;
A
#
# COMPACT_ATOMS: atom_id res chain seq x y z
N MET A 1 -19.06 -20.00 -6.30
CA MET A 1 -19.88 -18.79 -6.14
C MET A 1 -20.25 -18.70 -4.66
N LEU A 2 -19.96 -17.59 -4.00
CA LEU A 2 -20.47 -17.34 -2.64
C LEU A 2 -21.84 -16.67 -2.80
N THR A 3 -22.90 -17.33 -2.32
CA THR A 3 -24.28 -16.85 -2.43
C THR A 3 -24.78 -16.35 -1.07
N ARG A 4 -25.55 -15.24 -1.08
CA ARG A 4 -26.31 -14.78 0.09
C ARG A 4 -27.51 -15.69 0.32
N LYS A 5 -28.04 -15.69 1.55
CA LYS A 5 -29.17 -16.53 1.94
C LYS A 5 -30.51 -16.13 1.28
N ASP A 6 -30.59 -14.92 0.72
CA ASP A 6 -31.88 -14.28 0.41
C ASP A 6 -31.98 -13.68 -1.02
N ASP A 7 -31.15 -14.09 -1.97
CA ASP A 7 -31.00 -13.33 -3.23
C ASP A 7 -31.99 -13.74 -4.35
N THR A 8 -33.03 -12.91 -4.58
CA THR A 8 -33.96 -13.00 -5.74
C THR A 8 -33.68 -11.98 -6.86
N GLU A 9 -32.67 -11.11 -6.75
CA GLU A 9 -32.42 -10.01 -7.70
C GLU A 9 -31.08 -10.08 -8.46
N GLY A 10 -30.49 -11.26 -8.50
CA GLY A 10 -29.23 -11.49 -9.20
C GLY A 10 -28.04 -11.31 -8.26
N THR A 11 -27.08 -12.23 -8.38
CA THR A 11 -25.96 -12.34 -7.45
C THR A 11 -25.07 -11.12 -7.59
N TRP A 12 -24.90 -10.33 -6.52
CA TRP A 12 -23.91 -9.26 -6.51
C TRP A 12 -22.53 -9.82 -6.91
N TYR A 13 -21.78 -9.06 -7.71
CA TYR A 13 -20.42 -9.40 -8.11
C TYR A 13 -19.52 -8.16 -8.05
N PRO A 14 -18.25 -8.30 -7.61
CA PRO A 14 -17.31 -7.18 -7.59
C PRO A 14 -17.10 -6.58 -8.98
N VAL A 15 -16.59 -5.36 -9.03
CA VAL A 15 -16.18 -4.72 -10.31
C VAL A 15 -15.26 -5.66 -11.07
N ALA A 16 -15.53 -5.85 -12.36
CA ALA A 16 -14.76 -6.78 -13.17
C ALA A 16 -13.31 -6.32 -13.30
N ILE A 17 -12.36 -7.25 -13.20
CA ILE A 17 -10.91 -6.98 -13.34
C ILE A 17 -10.60 -6.21 -14.64
N LYS A 18 -11.30 -6.52 -15.74
CA LYS A 18 -11.13 -5.82 -17.01
C LYS A 18 -11.47 -4.33 -16.91
N GLN A 19 -12.53 -3.98 -16.19
CA GLN A 19 -12.95 -2.59 -16.00
C GLN A 19 -11.93 -1.82 -15.14
N LEU A 20 -11.49 -2.42 -14.03
CA LEU A 20 -10.44 -1.85 -13.18
C LEU A 20 -9.13 -1.67 -13.96
N GLU A 21 -8.72 -2.67 -14.74
CA GLU A 21 -7.52 -2.61 -15.57
C GLU A 21 -7.59 -1.50 -16.61
N CYS A 22 -8.74 -1.31 -17.28
CA CYS A 22 -8.95 -0.23 -18.23
C CYS A 22 -8.75 1.15 -17.59
N LEU A 23 -9.28 1.37 -16.39
CA LEU A 23 -9.07 2.60 -15.66
C LEU A 23 -7.60 2.77 -15.26
N ILE A 24 -6.99 1.73 -14.69
CA ILE A 24 -5.59 1.78 -14.22
C ILE A 24 -4.62 2.06 -15.37
N GLN A 25 -4.89 1.51 -16.55
CA GLN A 25 -4.09 1.69 -17.75
C GLN A 25 -3.99 3.16 -18.20
N LYS A 26 -4.96 4.03 -17.85
CA LYS A 26 -4.88 5.48 -18.16
C LYS A 26 -3.66 6.15 -17.53
N VAL A 27 -3.19 5.61 -16.40
CA VAL A 27 -2.04 6.13 -15.65
C VAL A 27 -0.80 5.25 -15.85
N ILE A 28 -1.01 3.93 -15.84
CA ILE A 28 0.05 2.91 -15.91
C ILE A 28 0.15 2.36 -17.33
N TYR A 29 0.86 3.08 -18.20
CA TYR A 29 1.03 2.73 -19.63
C TYR A 29 2.52 2.60 -20.04
N PRO A 30 2.81 1.95 -21.18
CA PRO A 30 4.18 1.76 -21.69
C PRO A 30 4.97 3.05 -21.91
N GLY A 31 6.30 2.96 -21.90
CA GLY A 31 7.19 4.10 -22.18
C GLY A 31 7.54 4.99 -20.99
N ARG A 32 7.11 4.63 -19.76
CA ARG A 32 7.36 5.41 -18.53
C ARG A 32 8.44 4.83 -17.61
N GLY A 33 9.40 4.09 -18.16
CA GLY A 33 10.54 3.55 -17.40
C GLY A 33 10.25 2.38 -16.43
N TYR A 34 9.00 1.93 -16.31
CA TYR A 34 8.62 0.83 -15.43
C TYR A 34 8.50 -0.50 -16.21
N ARG A 35 9.08 -1.58 -15.68
CA ARG A 35 9.03 -2.94 -16.29
C ARG A 35 7.81 -3.72 -15.77
N ASN A 36 7.32 -4.70 -16.53
CA ASN A 36 6.22 -5.59 -16.11
C ASN A 36 4.88 -4.88 -15.82
N LEU A 37 4.52 -3.87 -16.62
CA LEU A 37 3.30 -3.08 -16.48
C LEU A 37 2.01 -3.92 -16.46
N TYR A 38 1.96 -5.02 -17.19
CA TYR A 38 0.83 -5.94 -17.15
C TYR A 38 0.62 -6.51 -15.74
N ALA A 39 1.68 -7.05 -15.14
CA ALA A 39 1.61 -7.62 -13.79
C ALA A 39 1.23 -6.57 -12.74
N LEU A 40 1.80 -5.36 -12.83
CA LEU A 40 1.44 -4.26 -11.92
C LEU A 40 -0.04 -3.91 -12.01
N ARG A 41 -0.58 -3.74 -13.23
CA ARG A 41 -2.00 -3.42 -13.45
C ARG A 41 -2.92 -4.52 -12.92
N LYS A 42 -2.59 -5.78 -13.18
CA LYS A 42 -3.36 -6.93 -12.68
C LYS A 42 -3.33 -7.02 -11.16
N ASN A 43 -2.15 -6.87 -10.55
CA ASN A 43 -2.02 -6.88 -9.10
C ASN A 43 -2.86 -5.77 -8.45
N LEU A 44 -2.83 -4.56 -8.99
CA LEU A 44 -3.68 -3.47 -8.50
C LEU A 44 -5.17 -3.79 -8.66
N ALA A 45 -5.59 -4.30 -9.82
CA ALA A 45 -6.98 -4.67 -10.06
C ALA A 45 -7.46 -5.79 -9.12
N TYR A 46 -6.67 -6.84 -8.91
CA TYR A 46 -7.01 -7.94 -7.99
C TYR A 46 -7.14 -7.44 -6.55
N ASN A 47 -6.24 -6.58 -6.10
CA ASN A 47 -6.29 -6.06 -4.74
C ASN A 47 -7.45 -5.06 -4.54
N LEU A 48 -7.79 -4.25 -5.55
CA LEU A 48 -8.97 -3.39 -5.53
C LEU A 48 -10.27 -4.20 -5.46
N GLN A 49 -10.36 -5.29 -6.22
CA GLN A 49 -11.50 -6.21 -6.15
C GLN A 49 -11.57 -6.91 -4.79
N TYR A 50 -10.42 -7.27 -4.21
CA TYR A 50 -10.38 -7.90 -2.90
C TYR A 50 -10.84 -6.97 -1.77
N ILE A 51 -10.46 -5.69 -1.77
CA ILE A 51 -10.96 -4.75 -0.75
C ILE A 51 -12.45 -4.46 -0.91
N GLU A 52 -13.00 -4.51 -2.13
CA GLU A 52 -14.44 -4.44 -2.38
C GLU A 52 -15.16 -5.64 -1.73
N PHE A 53 -14.63 -6.85 -1.92
CA PHE A 53 -15.13 -8.05 -1.25
C PHE A 53 -15.06 -7.94 0.28
N LEU A 54 -13.94 -7.44 0.83
CA LEU A 54 -13.79 -7.24 2.27
C LEU A 54 -14.83 -6.26 2.81
N HIS A 55 -15.12 -5.17 2.08
CA HIS A 55 -16.15 -4.22 2.48
C HIS A 55 -17.52 -4.88 2.54
N LEU A 56 -17.90 -5.67 1.53
CA LEU A 56 -19.17 -6.39 1.59
C LEU A 56 -19.28 -7.35 2.75
N CYS A 57 -18.22 -8.08 3.07
CA CYS A 57 -18.23 -8.95 4.24
C CYS A 57 -18.57 -8.18 5.54
N LEU A 58 -18.26 -6.89 5.62
CA LEU A 58 -18.65 -6.04 6.76
C LEU A 58 -20.12 -5.61 6.71
N GLU A 59 -20.65 -5.29 5.53
CA GLU A 59 -22.03 -4.81 5.36
C GLU A 59 -23.06 -5.96 5.44
N ASP A 60 -22.70 -7.13 4.90
CA ASP A 60 -23.67 -8.17 4.55
C ASP A 60 -23.70 -9.34 5.54
N LEU A 61 -22.63 -9.54 6.31
CA LEU A 61 -22.49 -10.68 7.19
C LEU A 61 -22.62 -10.28 8.66
N LYS A 62 -23.37 -11.07 9.43
CA LYS A 62 -23.32 -11.01 10.89
C LYS A 62 -22.02 -11.64 11.37
N ILE A 63 -21.04 -10.81 11.69
CA ILE A 63 -19.70 -11.22 12.13
C ILE A 63 -19.45 -10.85 13.59
N SER A 64 -18.59 -11.61 14.25
CA SER A 64 -18.10 -11.23 15.58
C SER A 64 -17.21 -9.98 15.48
N SER A 65 -17.02 -9.29 16.61
CA SER A 65 -16.03 -8.22 16.69
C SER A 65 -14.68 -8.73 16.17
N VAL A 66 -14.23 -9.91 16.63
CA VAL A 66 -12.96 -10.55 16.22
C VAL A 66 -12.76 -10.53 14.70
N ILE A 67 -13.76 -11.00 13.95
CA ILE A 67 -13.69 -11.04 12.49
C ILE A 67 -13.77 -9.63 11.88
N LYS A 68 -14.56 -8.72 12.46
CA LYS A 68 -14.65 -7.32 12.02
C LYS A 68 -13.27 -6.64 11.98
N THR A 69 -12.51 -6.72 13.07
CA THR A 69 -11.16 -6.09 13.09
C THR A 69 -10.16 -6.82 12.20
N GLN A 70 -10.28 -8.14 12.03
CA GLN A 70 -9.44 -8.85 11.05
C GLN A 70 -9.71 -8.37 9.62
N ILE A 71 -10.98 -8.08 9.29
CA ILE A 71 -11.32 -7.49 8.00
C ILE A 71 -10.75 -6.07 7.89
N TRP A 72 -10.91 -5.22 8.91
CA TRP A 72 -10.31 -3.88 8.91
C TRP A 72 -8.79 -3.91 8.72
N LYS A 73 -8.09 -4.78 9.45
CA LYS A 73 -6.65 -4.98 9.32
C LYS A 73 -6.27 -5.39 7.91
N ASN A 74 -6.94 -6.40 7.34
CA ASN A 74 -6.70 -6.83 5.96
C ASN A 74 -6.95 -5.72 4.95
N PHE A 75 -8.02 -4.95 5.13
CA PHE A 75 -8.35 -3.81 4.27
C PHE A 75 -7.22 -2.77 4.28
N ILE A 76 -6.70 -2.41 5.45
CA ILE A 76 -5.59 -1.46 5.60
C ILE A 76 -4.29 -2.01 5.01
N MET A 77 -3.98 -3.29 5.23
CA MET A 77 -2.77 -3.92 4.69
C MET A 77 -2.77 -3.92 3.16
N VAL A 78 -3.88 -4.34 2.56
CA VAL A 78 -4.06 -4.40 1.11
C VAL A 78 -4.10 -2.98 0.53
N GLY A 79 -4.83 -2.07 1.17
CA GLY A 79 -4.87 -0.66 0.81
C GLY A 79 -3.47 -0.02 0.77
N CYS A 80 -2.66 -0.26 1.80
CA CYS A 80 -1.26 0.18 1.82
C CYS A 80 -0.46 -0.39 0.65
N GLY A 81 -0.62 -1.69 0.32
CA GLY A 81 0.08 -2.32 -0.81
C GLY A 81 -0.32 -1.73 -2.17
N ILE A 82 -1.60 -1.38 -2.34
CA ILE A 82 -2.12 -0.68 -3.53
C ILE A 82 -1.45 0.68 -3.67
N ILE A 83 -1.48 1.49 -2.61
CA ILE A 83 -0.90 2.84 -2.64
C ILE A 83 0.62 2.80 -2.78
N GLU A 84 1.31 1.90 -2.09
CA GLU A 84 2.76 1.70 -2.20
C GLU A 84 3.16 1.40 -3.65
N SER A 85 2.46 0.47 -4.30
CA SER A 85 2.72 0.09 -5.69
C SER A 85 2.46 1.24 -6.67
N LEU A 86 1.39 2.01 -6.45
CA LEU A 86 1.07 3.19 -7.26
C LEU A 86 2.14 4.28 -7.10
N VAL A 87 2.52 4.61 -5.87
CA VAL A 87 3.54 5.64 -5.60
C VAL A 87 4.89 5.22 -6.17
N HIS A 88 5.29 3.96 -6.03
CA HIS A 88 6.51 3.44 -6.61
C HIS A 88 6.54 3.62 -8.13
N PHE A 89 5.43 3.28 -8.81
CA PHE A 89 5.29 3.53 -10.24
C PHE A 89 5.41 5.02 -10.59
N LEU A 90 4.67 5.90 -9.89
CA LEU A 90 4.69 7.34 -10.16
C LEU A 90 6.09 7.94 -9.96
N LEU A 91 6.82 7.51 -8.94
CA LEU A 91 8.20 7.97 -8.71
C LEU A 91 9.12 7.61 -9.88
N ILE A 92 9.01 6.41 -10.43
CA ILE A 92 9.80 5.98 -11.60
C ILE A 92 9.35 6.76 -12.84
N ALA A 93 8.04 6.85 -13.05
CA ALA A 93 7.44 7.44 -14.22
C ALA A 93 7.68 8.95 -14.36
N GLU A 94 7.90 9.66 -13.25
CA GLU A 94 8.25 11.08 -13.19
C GLU A 94 9.76 11.32 -13.00
N GLY A 95 10.60 10.27 -13.04
CA GLY A 95 12.06 10.41 -12.87
C GLY A 95 12.51 10.82 -11.47
N PHE A 96 11.64 10.67 -10.45
CA PHE A 96 11.95 10.97 -9.06
C PHE A 96 12.43 9.74 -8.28
N HIS A 97 12.52 8.56 -8.88
CA HIS A 97 13.03 7.39 -8.17
C HIS A 97 14.54 7.49 -7.95
N LYS A 98 15.02 7.14 -6.75
CA LYS A 98 16.47 7.17 -6.46
C LYS A 98 17.16 6.00 -7.18
N THR A 99 18.36 6.26 -7.69
CA THR A 99 19.24 5.24 -8.26
C THR A 99 20.49 5.11 -7.40
N ILE A 100 21.10 3.93 -7.43
CA ILE A 100 22.42 3.68 -6.84
C ILE A 100 23.42 3.34 -7.94
N ASP A 101 24.64 3.80 -7.73
CA ASP A 101 25.82 3.49 -8.56
C ASP A 101 26.74 2.46 -7.90
N TRP A 102 26.51 2.19 -6.62
CA TRP A 102 27.33 1.30 -5.80
C TRP A 102 26.43 0.29 -5.12
N GLU A 103 26.83 -0.97 -5.12
CA GLU A 103 26.15 -2.03 -4.37
C GLU A 103 27.08 -2.66 -3.34
N LEU A 104 26.52 -3.02 -2.20
CA LEU A 104 27.26 -3.74 -1.17
C LEU A 104 27.62 -5.13 -1.73
N VAL A 105 28.91 -5.38 -1.87
CA VAL A 105 29.43 -6.65 -2.39
C VAL A 105 29.75 -7.59 -1.23
N ASP A 106 30.32 -7.06 -0.16
CA ASP A 106 30.71 -7.87 0.99
C ASP A 106 30.76 -7.04 2.28
N ILE A 107 30.68 -7.74 3.41
CA ILE A 107 30.88 -7.20 4.75
C ILE A 107 32.06 -7.97 5.35
N ALA A 108 33.18 -7.30 5.56
CA ALA A 108 34.29 -7.86 6.32
C ALA A 108 34.02 -7.62 7.82
N PRO A 109 33.63 -8.67 8.58
CA PRO A 109 33.32 -8.50 9.99
C PRO A 109 34.62 -8.24 10.77
N GLY A 110 34.65 -7.21 11.60
CA GLY A 110 35.79 -6.96 12.47
C GLY A 110 35.65 -7.63 13.83
N ASN A 111 36.75 -7.64 14.57
CA ASN A 111 36.79 -8.16 15.92
C ASN A 111 36.23 -7.13 16.92
N GLN A 112 35.60 -7.64 17.98
CA GLN A 112 35.22 -6.83 19.13
C GLN A 112 36.47 -6.31 19.85
N LYS A 113 36.46 -5.05 20.27
CA LYS A 113 37.53 -4.40 21.03
C LYS A 113 36.94 -3.62 22.20
N ASN A 114 37.57 -3.72 23.35
CA ASN A 114 37.29 -2.85 24.49
C ASN A 114 37.95 -1.50 24.25
N MET A 115 37.14 -0.44 24.20
CA MET A 115 37.58 0.94 24.09
C MET A 115 36.82 1.77 25.12
N ASP A 116 37.54 2.42 26.04
CA ASP A 116 36.98 3.26 27.11
C ASP A 116 35.93 2.57 27.99
N GLY A 117 36.11 1.27 28.25
CA GLY A 117 35.18 0.47 29.06
C GLY A 117 33.97 -0.09 28.29
N GLU A 118 33.82 0.22 27.00
CA GLU A 118 32.76 -0.31 26.15
C GLU A 118 33.30 -1.29 25.09
N VAL A 119 32.58 -2.39 24.86
CA VAL A 119 32.87 -3.33 23.77
C VAL A 119 32.32 -2.75 22.47
N ARG A 120 33.21 -2.42 21.53
CA ARG A 120 32.84 -1.92 20.20
C ARG A 120 33.29 -2.89 19.12
N LYS A 121 32.54 -2.98 18.02
CA LYS A 121 32.88 -3.77 16.82
C LYS A 121 32.86 -2.84 15.61
N ILE A 122 33.84 -2.98 14.73
CA ILE A 122 33.90 -2.26 13.46
C ILE A 122 33.80 -3.26 12.33
N ASP A 123 32.74 -3.19 11.53
CA ASP A 123 32.60 -3.98 10.31
C ASP A 123 32.92 -3.09 9.11
N SER A 124 33.70 -3.60 8.15
CA SER A 124 34.05 -2.87 6.93
C SER A 124 33.14 -3.29 5.79
N HIS A 125 32.35 -2.36 5.26
CA HIS A 125 31.49 -2.58 4.11
C HIS A 125 32.25 -2.33 2.80
N ILE A 126 32.30 -3.33 1.92
CA ILE A 126 32.96 -3.26 0.62
C ILE A 126 31.90 -3.06 -0.46
N TYR A 127 32.05 -1.99 -1.24
CA TYR A 127 31.11 -1.64 -2.30
C TYR A 127 31.74 -1.81 -3.68
N GLY A 128 30.96 -2.40 -4.60
CA GLY A 128 31.30 -2.50 -6.02
C GLY A 128 30.55 -1.45 -6.82
N LYS A 129 31.21 -0.86 -7.82
CA LYS A 129 30.56 0.08 -8.75
C LYS A 129 29.76 -0.70 -9.79
N LEU A 130 28.49 -0.36 -9.95
CA LEU A 130 27.61 -0.93 -10.95
C LEU A 130 28.02 -0.47 -12.36
N SER A 131 27.88 -1.36 -13.34
CA SER A 131 28.09 -1.03 -14.75
C SER A 131 27.07 -0.03 -15.29
N SER A 132 25.88 0.03 -14.68
CA SER A 132 24.86 1.05 -14.93
C SER A 132 24.05 1.32 -13.66
N PRO A 133 23.59 2.58 -13.43
CA PRO A 133 22.78 2.90 -12.25
C PRO A 133 21.51 2.06 -12.20
N ARG A 134 21.18 1.52 -11.03
CA ARG A 134 19.93 0.75 -10.83
C ARG A 134 19.00 1.44 -9.84
N PRO A 135 17.66 1.27 -9.94
CA PRO A 135 16.73 1.78 -8.95
C PRO A 135 17.07 1.26 -7.54
N GLU A 136 17.20 2.18 -6.58
CA GLU A 136 17.41 1.85 -5.17
C GLU A 136 16.12 1.30 -4.56
N LYS A 137 16.18 0.22 -3.77
CA LYS A 137 15.01 -0.21 -3.02
C LYS A 137 14.64 0.87 -1.99
N MET A 138 13.49 1.53 -2.17
CA MET A 138 12.97 2.52 -1.23
C MET A 138 11.99 1.87 -0.25
N THR A 139 11.99 2.33 1.01
CA THR A 139 10.95 1.96 1.97
C THR A 139 9.65 2.73 1.66
N PHE A 140 8.50 2.21 2.09
CA PHE A 140 7.23 2.92 1.90
C PHE A 140 7.24 4.32 2.54
N ASP A 141 7.93 4.50 3.68
CA ASP A 141 8.13 5.82 4.28
C ASP A 141 8.90 6.79 3.38
N ALA A 142 10.03 6.35 2.84
CA ALA A 142 10.84 7.17 1.95
C ALA A 142 10.07 7.55 0.66
N MET A 143 9.29 6.60 0.13
CA MET A 143 8.44 6.84 -1.03
C MET A 143 7.36 7.89 -0.74
N LEU A 144 6.66 7.79 0.39
CA LEU A 144 5.62 8.75 0.77
C LEU A 144 6.18 10.17 1.00
N LYS A 145 7.32 10.30 1.70
CA LYS A 145 7.98 11.60 1.88
C LYS A 145 8.33 12.26 0.55
N LYS A 146 8.86 11.47 -0.40
CA LYS A 146 9.21 11.98 -1.73
C LYS A 146 7.98 12.32 -2.55
N ALA A 147 6.94 11.49 -2.48
CA ALA A 147 5.67 11.72 -3.16
C ALA A 147 4.95 12.96 -2.63
N GLU A 148 5.03 13.26 -1.34
CA GLU A 148 4.46 14.46 -0.71
C GLU A 148 5.19 15.72 -1.20
N ASN A 149 6.53 15.72 -1.13
CA ASN A 149 7.36 16.83 -1.61
C ASN A 149 7.18 17.12 -3.11
N LYS A 150 6.74 16.14 -3.89
CA LYS A 150 6.50 16.24 -5.33
C LYS A 150 5.01 16.26 -5.70
N CYS A 151 4.11 16.26 -4.72
CA CYS A 151 2.66 16.26 -4.89
C CYS A 151 2.13 15.17 -5.86
N LEU A 152 2.76 13.98 -5.86
CA LEU A 152 2.44 12.89 -6.81
C LEU A 152 1.04 12.30 -6.63
N LEU A 153 0.46 12.39 -5.44
CA LEU A 153 -0.91 11.96 -5.14
C LEU A 153 -1.90 13.14 -5.15
N GLY A 154 -1.50 14.27 -5.72
CA GLY A 154 -2.23 15.54 -5.68
C GLY A 154 -1.83 16.44 -4.51
N ASN A 155 -2.46 17.61 -4.41
CA ASN A 155 -2.14 18.63 -3.39
C ASN A 155 -2.88 18.43 -2.06
N ASN A 156 -3.55 17.30 -1.87
CA ASN A 156 -4.30 17.05 -0.65
C ASN A 156 -3.37 16.55 0.47
N HIS A 157 -2.86 17.48 1.28
CA HIS A 157 -2.02 17.15 2.44
C HIS A 157 -2.65 16.14 3.41
N SER A 158 -3.99 16.10 3.50
CA SER A 158 -4.67 15.13 4.37
C SER A 158 -4.43 13.68 3.92
N VAL A 159 -4.29 13.42 2.62
CA VAL A 159 -4.00 12.07 2.08
C VAL A 159 -2.64 11.58 2.59
N TYR A 160 -1.61 12.43 2.52
CA TYR A 160 -0.27 12.08 2.99
C TYR A 160 -0.21 11.88 4.50
N SER A 161 -0.89 12.74 5.27
CA SER A 161 -0.98 12.60 6.73
C SER A 161 -1.65 11.29 7.14
N LYS A 162 -2.77 10.92 6.51
CA LYS A 162 -3.48 9.66 6.77
C LYS A 162 -2.59 8.46 6.40
N LEU A 163 -1.92 8.50 5.24
CA LEU A 163 -1.01 7.44 4.80
C LEU A 163 0.18 7.21 5.73
N LYS A 164 0.73 8.26 6.35
CA LYS A 164 1.80 8.13 7.37
C LYS A 164 1.34 7.28 8.55
N ILE A 165 0.11 7.48 9.04
CA ILE A 165 -0.47 6.72 10.15
C ILE A 165 -0.80 5.29 9.70
N LEU A 166 -1.54 5.14 8.60
CA LEU A 166 -1.97 3.83 8.08
C LEU A 166 -0.80 2.89 7.77
N ARG A 167 0.33 3.42 7.29
CA ARG A 167 1.55 2.65 7.07
C ARG A 167 2.09 2.02 8.36
N ILE A 168 2.04 2.75 9.48
CA ILE A 168 2.53 2.23 10.76
C ILE A 168 1.66 1.04 11.18
N LEU A 169 0.34 1.12 10.97
CA LEU A 169 -0.60 0.04 11.26
C LEU A 169 -0.35 -1.21 10.41
N ARG A 170 -0.01 -1.04 9.12
CA ARG A 170 0.36 -2.15 8.23
C ARG A 170 1.51 -3.00 8.80
N ASN A 171 2.44 -2.41 9.56
CA ASN A 171 3.59 -3.14 10.10
C ASN A 171 3.29 -3.90 11.41
N ARG A 172 2.10 -3.71 12.02
CA ARG A 172 1.69 -4.37 13.28
C ARG A 172 1.00 -5.72 13.03
N ILE A 173 1.70 -6.65 12.39
CA ILE A 173 1.20 -8.02 12.08
C ILE A 173 2.08 -9.09 12.72
N HIS A 174 3.18 -8.69 13.38
CA HIS A 174 4.13 -9.61 13.98
C HIS A 174 3.64 -10.00 15.38
N LEU A 175 2.94 -11.15 15.47
CA LEU A 175 2.41 -11.72 16.73
C LEU A 175 3.48 -11.98 17.82
N GLN A 176 4.77 -11.84 17.49
CA GLN A 176 5.90 -12.13 18.37
C GLN A 176 6.44 -10.87 19.08
N GLU A 177 6.15 -9.66 18.57
CA GLU A 177 6.61 -8.40 19.17
C GLU A 177 5.59 -7.89 20.20
N ILE A 178 5.43 -8.62 21.30
CA ILE A 178 4.51 -8.24 22.39
C ILE A 178 5.25 -7.32 23.36
N GLY A 179 4.96 -6.01 23.28
CA GLY A 179 5.64 -4.99 24.10
C GLY A 179 5.08 -4.85 25.52
N ASN A 180 3.86 -5.30 25.77
CA ASN A 180 3.23 -5.24 27.11
C ASN A 180 2.08 -6.29 27.26
N PRO A 181 1.58 -6.55 28.48
CA PRO A 181 0.60 -7.62 28.75
C PRO A 181 -0.76 -7.49 28.05
N THR A 182 -1.12 -6.31 27.53
CA THR A 182 -2.37 -6.06 26.78
C THR A 182 -2.13 -5.70 25.32
N ASP A 183 -0.87 -5.83 24.87
CA ASP A 183 -0.42 -5.59 23.50
C ASP A 183 -0.89 -6.72 22.59
N THR A 184 -2.17 -6.66 22.28
CA THR A 184 -2.79 -7.54 21.30
C THR A 184 -2.95 -6.77 20.00
N ASP A 185 -2.54 -7.40 18.89
CA ASP A 185 -2.78 -6.90 17.52
C ASP A 185 -4.27 -6.54 17.26
N TRP A 186 -5.16 -7.12 18.07
CA TRP A 186 -6.59 -6.83 18.12
C TRP A 186 -6.91 -5.36 18.42
N ASN A 187 -6.13 -4.69 19.29
CA ASN A 187 -6.37 -3.29 19.68
C ASN A 187 -5.67 -2.28 18.76
N ALA A 188 -4.88 -2.75 17.78
CA ALA A 188 -4.04 -1.88 16.97
C ALA A 188 -4.81 -1.12 15.87
N VAL A 189 -5.94 -1.67 15.42
CA VAL A 189 -6.75 -1.12 14.31
C VAL A 189 -8.17 -0.90 14.80
N ASN A 190 -8.74 0.25 14.45
CA ASN A 190 -10.13 0.58 14.76
C ASN A 190 -10.92 0.97 13.48
N GLU A 191 -12.19 1.29 13.69
CA GLU A 191 -13.11 1.66 12.62
C GLU A 191 -12.71 2.97 11.91
N THR A 192 -12.17 3.93 12.64
CA THR A 192 -11.66 5.17 12.07
C THR A 192 -10.53 4.87 11.09
N ASP A 193 -9.56 4.04 11.46
CA ASP A 193 -8.45 3.67 10.55
C ASP A 193 -8.95 3.03 9.25
N PHE A 194 -9.99 2.20 9.34
CA PHE A 194 -10.66 1.61 8.19
C PHE A 194 -11.30 2.68 7.28
N TYR A 195 -12.09 3.60 7.85
CA TYR A 195 -12.68 4.70 7.08
C TYR A 195 -11.62 5.62 6.48
N GLU A 196 -10.50 5.82 7.17
CA GLU A 196 -9.39 6.62 6.67
C GLU A 196 -8.74 6.00 5.45
N MET A 197 -8.52 4.68 5.46
CA MET A 197 -8.04 3.98 4.27
C MET A 197 -9.06 4.06 3.12
N ARG A 198 -10.36 3.90 3.39
CA ARG A 198 -11.41 4.06 2.36
C ARG A 198 -11.35 5.44 1.71
N ALA A 199 -11.31 6.50 2.52
CA ALA A 199 -11.24 7.88 2.05
C ALA A 199 -9.97 8.13 1.21
N VAL A 200 -8.82 7.60 1.61
CA VAL A 200 -7.56 7.71 0.87
C VAL A 200 -7.66 7.06 -0.51
N ILE A 201 -8.11 5.79 -0.58
CA ILE A 201 -8.23 5.06 -1.84
C ILE A 201 -9.26 5.76 -2.73
N TYR A 202 -10.42 6.15 -2.19
CA TYR A 202 -11.44 6.88 -2.93
C TYR A 202 -10.89 8.17 -3.53
N THR A 203 -10.21 8.99 -2.72
CA THR A 203 -9.64 10.27 -3.16
C THR A 203 -8.64 10.09 -4.29
N ILE A 204 -7.78 9.08 -4.21
CA ILE A 204 -6.74 8.82 -5.20
C ILE A 204 -7.35 8.32 -6.52
N PHE A 205 -8.20 7.30 -6.47
CA PHE A 205 -8.75 6.66 -7.67
C PHE A 205 -9.89 7.44 -8.33
N THR A 206 -10.58 8.31 -7.59
CA THR A 206 -11.58 9.23 -8.15
C THR A 206 -11.06 10.64 -8.43
N GLY A 207 -9.82 10.90 -8.04
CA GLY A 207 -9.17 12.20 -8.15
C GLY A 207 -8.49 12.48 -9.48
N SER A 208 -7.65 13.53 -9.46
CA SER A 208 -6.99 14.09 -10.64
C SER A 208 -5.96 13.18 -11.31
N ILE A 209 -5.52 12.12 -10.63
CA ILE A 209 -4.54 11.15 -11.15
C ILE A 209 -5.20 10.29 -12.23
N PHE A 210 -6.33 9.66 -11.92
CA PHE A 210 -7.02 8.74 -12.82
C PHE A 210 -8.09 9.42 -13.69
N LYS A 211 -8.64 10.57 -13.23
CA LYS A 211 -9.71 11.31 -13.90
C LYS A 211 -10.82 10.39 -14.45
N PRO A 212 -11.43 9.54 -13.60
CA PRO A 212 -12.45 8.62 -14.07
C PRO A 212 -13.68 9.37 -14.61
N SER A 213 -14.31 8.78 -15.62
CA SER A 213 -15.66 9.14 -16.06
C SER A 213 -16.69 8.91 -14.94
N HIS A 214 -17.91 9.39 -15.14
CA HIS A 214 -19.00 9.18 -14.18
C HIS A 214 -19.26 7.69 -13.91
N GLU A 215 -19.24 6.84 -14.95
CA GLU A 215 -19.40 5.39 -14.80
C GLU A 215 -18.22 4.73 -14.08
N GLU A 216 -16.98 5.14 -14.38
CA GLU A 216 -15.81 4.58 -13.71
C GLU A 216 -15.71 4.98 -12.23
N LYS A 217 -16.33 6.10 -11.82
CA LYS A 217 -16.43 6.46 -10.40
C LYS A 217 -17.29 5.46 -9.61
N LYS A 218 -18.27 4.81 -10.27
CA LYS A 218 -19.12 3.79 -9.64
C LYS A 218 -18.32 2.59 -9.17
N PHE A 219 -17.16 2.32 -9.78
CA PHE A 219 -16.26 1.25 -9.36
C PHE A 219 -15.76 1.40 -7.93
N PHE A 220 -15.87 2.60 -7.35
CA PHE A 220 -15.37 2.93 -6.01
C PHE A 220 -16.48 3.44 -5.09
N GLU A 221 -17.76 3.25 -5.42
CA GLU A 221 -18.87 3.67 -4.56
C GLU A 221 -18.81 3.04 -3.16
N TYR A 222 -18.36 1.79 -3.08
CA TYR A 222 -18.12 1.07 -1.83
C TYR A 222 -17.07 1.74 -0.92
N LEU A 223 -16.25 2.65 -1.44
CA LEU A 223 -15.26 3.41 -0.66
C LEU A 223 -15.79 4.78 -0.20
N LYS A 224 -16.96 5.21 -0.67
CA LYS A 224 -17.53 6.51 -0.32
C LYS A 224 -17.91 6.50 1.16
N THR A 225 -17.28 7.38 1.93
CA THR A 225 -17.69 7.68 3.30
C THR A 225 -18.84 8.67 3.23
N ASN A 226 -19.99 8.36 3.82
CA ASN A 226 -21.00 9.39 4.09
C ASN A 226 -20.40 10.31 5.15
N ALA A 227 -19.98 11.50 4.73
CA ALA A 227 -19.62 12.59 5.63
C ALA A 227 -20.88 13.18 6.27
#